data_AF-A0A563AF34-F1
#
_entry.id   AF-A0A563AF34-F1
#
_cell.length_a   1.000
_cell.length_b   1.000
_cell.length_c   1.000
_cell.angle_alpha   90.00
_cell.angle_beta   90.00
_cell.angle_gamma   90.00
#
_symmetry.space_group_name_H-M   'P 1'
#
loop_
_entity.id
_entity.type
_entity.pdbx_description
1 polymer ?
#
loop_
_entity_poly.entity_id
_entity_poly.type
_entity_poly.pdbx_seq_one_letter_code
_entity_poly.pdbx_strand_id
1 'polypeptide(L)'
;MKLKFDPNQQYQLDAIQVVVDVFAGQPANSDDANRHMDQDRRLSLEATIAKGNSLTLDVAQIIENTHKIQEKNGIEKSETKEGGFSFPMTFPLEINEKSLKHGMNFSIEMETGTCFMSR
;
A
#
# COMPACT_ATOMS: atom_id res chain seq x y z
N MET A 1 18.32 -31.67 -9.00
CA MET A 1 17.08 -31.77 -8.19
C MET A 1 15.88 -31.34 -9.03
N LYS A 2 14.67 -31.79 -8.70
CA LYS A 2 13.42 -31.16 -9.14
C LYS A 2 12.77 -30.51 -7.92
N LEU A 3 12.80 -29.18 -7.82
CA LEU A 3 11.94 -28.50 -6.84
C LEU A 3 10.49 -28.68 -7.28
N LYS A 4 9.61 -28.97 -6.32
CA LYS A 4 8.16 -28.89 -6.51
C LYS A 4 7.69 -27.63 -5.80
N PHE A 5 6.88 -26.84 -6.47
CA PHE A 5 6.17 -25.74 -5.84
C PHE A 5 5.08 -26.30 -4.91
N ASP A 6 5.03 -25.78 -3.69
CA ASP A 6 3.91 -25.94 -2.77
C ASP A 6 3.39 -24.53 -2.40
N PRO A 7 2.15 -24.18 -2.80
CA PRO A 7 1.57 -22.86 -2.54
C PRO A 7 1.16 -22.64 -1.08
N ASN A 8 1.11 -23.68 -0.24
CA ASN A 8 0.60 -23.59 1.13
C ASN A 8 1.71 -23.49 2.18
N GLN A 9 2.93 -23.15 1.76
CA GLN A 9 4.06 -23.02 2.67
C GLN A 9 3.88 -21.79 3.56
N GLN A 10 3.80 -22.01 4.87
CA GLN A 10 3.39 -20.99 5.85
C GLN A 10 4.20 -19.69 5.72
N TYR A 11 5.52 -19.77 5.56
CA TYR A 11 6.39 -18.59 5.40
C TYR A 11 6.07 -17.75 4.15
N GLN A 12 5.51 -18.34 3.08
CA GLN A 12 5.04 -17.60 1.89
C GLN A 12 3.72 -16.89 2.19
N LEU A 13 2.81 -17.57 2.90
CA LEU A 13 1.54 -17.00 3.34
C LEU A 13 1.75 -15.85 4.34
N ASP A 14 2.69 -16.01 5.27
CA ASP A 14 3.06 -14.98 6.24
C ASP A 14 3.65 -13.74 5.54
N ALA A 15 4.54 -13.94 4.55
CA ALA A 15 5.08 -12.84 3.74
C ALA A 15 3.99 -12.11 2.94
N ILE A 16 3.04 -12.83 2.34
CA ILE A 16 1.88 -12.22 1.66
C ILE A 16 1.01 -11.44 2.66
N GLN A 17 0.71 -12.04 3.81
CA GLN A 17 -0.12 -11.41 4.85
C GLN A 17 0.53 -10.14 5.39
N VAL A 18 1.86 -10.11 5.54
CA VAL A 18 2.63 -8.91 5.91
C VAL A 18 2.42 -7.77 4.92
N VAL A 19 2.40 -8.02 3.60
CA VAL A 19 2.08 -6.97 2.61
C VAL A 19 0.62 -6.52 2.72
N VAL A 20 -0.31 -7.45 2.87
CA VAL A 20 -1.76 -7.16 2.96
C VAL A 20 -2.07 -6.33 4.22
N ASP A 21 -1.46 -6.68 5.36
CA ASP A 21 -1.66 -5.99 6.64
C ASP A 21 -1.22 -4.51 6.59
N VAL A 22 -0.23 -4.13 5.75
CA VAL A 22 0.19 -2.72 5.59
C VAL A 22 -0.97 -1.85 5.08
N PHE A 23 -1.81 -2.40 4.20
CA PHE A 23 -2.97 -1.74 3.61
C PHE A 23 -4.30 -2.14 4.28
N ALA A 24 -4.24 -2.67 5.51
CA ALA A 24 -5.43 -2.96 6.30
C ALA A 24 -6.29 -1.70 6.50
N GLY A 25 -7.59 -1.84 6.24
CA GLY A 25 -8.56 -0.74 6.26
C GLY A 25 -8.87 -0.15 4.88
N GLN A 26 -8.11 -0.48 3.83
CA GLN A 26 -8.46 -0.05 2.47
C GLN A 26 -9.75 -0.76 1.99
N PRO A 27 -10.80 -0.03 1.57
CA PRO A 27 -12.04 -0.64 1.12
C PRO A 27 -11.82 -1.37 -0.22
N ALA A 28 -12.24 -2.63 -0.28
CA ALA A 28 -12.13 -3.47 -1.49
C ALA A 28 -12.84 -2.88 -2.72
N ASN A 29 -13.83 -2.01 -2.49
CA ASN A 29 -14.64 -1.32 -3.49
C ASN A 29 -14.45 0.21 -3.45
N SER A 30 -13.24 0.74 -3.16
CA SER A 30 -12.93 2.18 -3.34
C SER A 30 -13.32 2.70 -4.74
N ASP A 31 -13.33 1.79 -5.71
CA ASP A 31 -13.62 2.03 -7.12
C ASP A 31 -15.14 2.06 -7.45
N ASP A 32 -16.03 1.70 -6.52
CA ASP A 32 -17.48 1.60 -6.77
C ASP A 32 -18.24 2.94 -6.63
N ALA A 33 -17.55 3.97 -6.14
CA ALA A 33 -18.11 5.30 -5.83
C ALA A 33 -18.62 6.11 -7.05
N ASN A 34 -18.65 5.53 -8.27
CA ASN A 34 -19.17 6.19 -9.46
C ASN A 34 -20.07 5.30 -10.34
N ARG A 35 -20.79 4.33 -9.76
CA ARG A 35 -21.84 3.58 -10.49
C ARG A 35 -23.13 4.38 -10.76
N HIS A 36 -23.23 5.61 -10.29
CA HIS A 36 -24.25 6.56 -10.72
C HIS A 36 -23.83 7.28 -12.02
N MET A 37 -23.77 6.52 -13.12
CA MET A 37 -23.83 7.13 -14.45
C MET A 37 -25.25 7.67 -14.66
N ASP A 38 -25.39 8.99 -14.53
CA ASP A 38 -26.64 9.71 -14.78
C ASP A 38 -27.10 9.44 -16.22
N GLN A 39 -28.28 8.81 -16.36
CA GLN A 39 -28.63 8.04 -17.57
C GLN A 39 -28.84 8.90 -18.83
N ASP A 40 -28.87 10.23 -18.69
CA ASP A 40 -29.12 11.20 -19.76
C ASP A 40 -27.85 11.80 -20.41
N ARG A 41 -26.64 11.58 -19.88
CA ARG A 41 -25.41 12.17 -20.47
C ARG A 41 -24.64 11.20 -21.36
N ARG A 42 -25.02 11.20 -22.65
CA ARG A 42 -24.21 10.75 -23.80
C ARG A 42 -22.94 11.60 -24.01
N LEU A 43 -22.10 11.77 -22.99
CA LEU A 43 -20.86 12.55 -23.09
C LEU A 43 -19.63 11.77 -22.63
N SER A 44 -18.83 11.48 -23.65
CA SER A 44 -17.44 11.02 -23.66
C SER A 44 -17.14 9.56 -23.31
N LEU A 45 -16.72 8.86 -24.36
CA LEU A 45 -15.94 7.62 -24.35
C LEU A 45 -14.59 7.79 -23.60
N GLU A 46 -14.11 9.02 -23.42
CA GLU A 46 -12.90 9.36 -22.66
C GLU A 46 -13.10 9.15 -21.15
N ALA A 47 -14.33 9.27 -20.63
CA ALA A 47 -14.63 8.99 -19.22
C ALA A 47 -14.50 7.50 -18.85
N THR A 48 -14.34 6.62 -19.85
CA THR A 48 -14.08 5.18 -19.68
C THR A 48 -12.56 4.86 -19.62
N ILE A 49 -11.69 5.85 -19.86
CA ILE A 49 -10.24 5.68 -19.95
C ILE A 49 -9.57 6.32 -18.72
N ALA A 50 -8.65 5.59 -18.09
CA ALA A 50 -7.89 6.01 -16.89
C ALA A 50 -8.68 6.11 -15.56
N LYS A 51 -9.44 5.06 -15.23
CA LYS A 51 -9.78 4.77 -13.83
C LYS A 51 -8.53 4.18 -13.15
N GLY A 52 -7.82 5.00 -12.37
CA GLY A 52 -6.54 4.63 -11.76
C GLY A 52 -6.68 3.91 -10.42
N ASN A 53 -5.64 3.17 -10.01
CA ASN A 53 -5.58 2.54 -8.69
C ASN A 53 -5.71 3.61 -7.58
N SER A 54 -6.79 3.56 -6.80
CA SER A 54 -7.05 4.51 -5.73
C SER A 54 -6.54 3.99 -4.38
N LEU A 55 -5.54 4.67 -3.81
CA LEU A 55 -5.13 4.54 -2.42
C LEU A 55 -5.93 5.56 -1.59
N THR A 56 -6.87 5.06 -0.78
CA THR A 56 -7.79 5.88 0.04
C THR A 56 -7.40 5.91 1.53
N LEU A 57 -6.36 5.17 1.92
CA LEU A 57 -5.81 5.20 3.27
C LEU A 57 -4.96 6.46 3.48
N ASP A 58 -5.13 7.08 4.64
CA ASP A 58 -4.24 8.14 5.15
C ASP A 58 -2.83 7.57 5.41
N VAL A 59 -1.81 8.39 5.13
CA VAL A 59 -0.41 8.09 5.40
C VAL A 59 -0.19 7.76 6.88
N ALA A 60 -0.91 8.43 7.79
CA ALA A 60 -0.84 8.11 9.22
C ALA A 60 -1.32 6.68 9.53
N GLN A 61 -2.38 6.21 8.87
CA GLN A 61 -2.89 4.83 9.02
C GLN A 61 -1.90 3.80 8.47
N ILE A 62 -1.27 4.10 7.32
CA ILE A 62 -0.25 3.23 6.73
C ILE A 62 0.99 3.12 7.63
N ILE A 63 1.42 4.24 8.24
CA ILE A 63 2.50 4.24 9.24
C ILE A 63 2.11 3.38 10.45
N GLU A 64 0.90 3.55 10.98
CA GLU A 64 0.42 2.78 12.12
C GLU A 64 0.38 1.28 11.82
N ASN A 65 -0.16 0.89 10.66
CA ASN A 65 -0.18 -0.49 10.17
C ASN A 65 1.25 -1.05 10.05
N THR A 66 2.14 -0.31 9.40
CA THR A 66 3.56 -0.68 9.24
C THR A 66 4.22 -0.90 10.60
N HIS A 67 4.05 0.02 11.56
CA HIS A 67 4.62 -0.09 12.90
C HIS A 67 4.06 -1.26 13.70
N LYS A 68 2.77 -1.59 13.57
CA LYS A 68 2.16 -2.80 14.16
C LYS A 68 2.77 -4.09 13.60
N ILE A 69 3.01 -4.13 12.29
CA ILE A 69 3.59 -5.30 11.61
C ILE A 69 5.07 -5.46 11.96
N GLN A 70 5.82 -4.37 12.02
CA GLN A 70 7.21 -4.39 12.48
C GLN A 70 7.30 -4.94 13.91
N GLU A 71 6.47 -4.43 14.82
CA GLU A 71 6.38 -4.91 16.21
C GLU A 71 5.99 -6.40 16.32
N LYS A 72 4.97 -6.84 15.57
CA LYS A 72 4.54 -8.26 15.48
C LYS A 72 5.66 -9.20 15.03
N ASN A 73 6.58 -8.72 14.19
CA ASN A 73 7.71 -9.49 13.65
C ASN A 73 9.05 -9.23 14.38
N GLY A 74 9.05 -8.45 15.47
CA GLY A 74 10.27 -8.12 16.23
C GLY A 74 11.25 -7.19 15.51
N ILE A 75 10.79 -6.43 14.50
CA ILE A 75 11.56 -5.48 13.72
C ILE A 75 11.46 -4.08 14.35
N GLU A 76 12.56 -3.32 14.34
CA GLU A 76 12.57 -1.93 14.82
C GLU A 76 11.60 -1.03 14.02
N LYS A 77 10.85 -0.18 14.71
CA LYS A 77 9.87 0.72 14.07
C LYS A 77 10.57 1.74 13.19
N SER A 78 10.10 1.86 11.95
CA SER A 78 10.66 2.74 10.93
C SER A 78 10.56 4.22 11.33
N GLU A 79 11.67 4.95 11.17
CA GLU A 79 11.74 6.39 11.45
C GLU A 79 10.68 7.18 10.65
N THR A 80 9.95 8.04 11.35
CA THR A 80 8.99 8.97 10.75
C THR A 80 9.53 10.40 10.78
N LYS A 81 9.37 11.14 9.68
CA LYS A 81 9.59 12.59 9.61
C LYS A 81 8.27 13.32 9.79
N GLU A 82 8.30 14.46 10.49
CA GLU A 82 7.20 15.42 10.42
C GLU A 82 7.29 16.18 9.08
N GLY A 83 6.13 16.40 8.45
CA GLY A 83 5.99 16.77 7.04
C GLY A 83 6.36 18.23 6.74
N GLY A 84 7.66 18.55 6.72
CA GLY A 84 8.15 19.77 6.06
C GLY A 84 8.31 19.56 4.56
N PHE A 85 7.26 19.82 3.76
CA PHE A 85 7.37 19.80 2.29
C PHE A 85 8.32 20.91 1.81
N SER A 86 9.52 20.56 1.36
CA SER A 86 10.44 21.47 0.69
C SER A 86 10.08 21.67 -0.79
N PHE A 87 8.82 22.01 -1.08
CA PHE A 87 8.42 22.56 -2.37
C PHE A 87 8.57 24.09 -2.34
N PRO A 88 9.18 24.73 -3.35
CA PRO A 88 9.26 26.19 -3.43
C PRO A 88 7.93 26.77 -3.93
N MET A 89 6.86 26.62 -3.15
CA MET A 89 5.59 27.31 -3.36
C MET A 89 5.00 27.80 -2.03
N THR A 90 4.73 29.10 -1.99
CA THR A 90 4.09 29.79 -0.87
C THR A 90 2.61 29.46 -0.79
N PHE A 91 2.27 28.25 -0.30
CA PHE A 91 0.90 27.89 0.07
C PHE A 91 0.75 27.85 1.60
N PRO A 92 -0.13 28.66 2.20
CA PRO A 92 -0.33 28.70 3.66
C PRO A 92 -1.28 27.58 4.11
N LEU A 93 -0.81 26.34 4.00
CA LEU A 93 -1.43 25.15 4.57
C LEU A 93 -0.32 24.30 5.21
N GLU A 94 -0.19 24.39 6.53
CA GLU A 94 0.69 23.53 7.32
C GLU A 94 0.12 22.10 7.36
N ILE A 95 0.27 21.37 6.27
CA ILE A 95 0.09 19.92 6.26
C ILE A 95 1.29 19.27 6.95
N ASN A 96 1.26 19.24 8.28
CA ASN A 96 2.14 18.44 9.13
C ASN A 96 1.81 16.94 8.99
N GLU A 97 1.79 16.44 7.76
CA GLU A 97 1.54 15.05 7.42
C GLU A 97 2.79 14.23 7.77
N LYS A 98 2.67 13.47 8.85
CA LYS A 98 3.69 12.53 9.30
C LYS A 98 3.96 11.50 8.20
N SER A 99 5.22 11.37 7.79
CA SER A 99 5.64 10.51 6.68
C SER A 99 6.76 9.56 7.10
N LEU A 100 6.89 8.41 6.42
CA LEU A 100 8.06 7.54 6.60
C LEU A 100 9.32 8.21 6.05
N LYS A 101 10.44 8.11 6.76
CA LYS A 101 11.74 8.73 6.40
C LYS A 101 12.19 8.43 4.96
N HIS A 102 11.85 7.26 4.45
CA HIS A 102 12.19 6.75 3.11
C HIS A 102 10.97 6.63 2.17
N GLY A 103 9.83 7.24 2.52
CA GLY A 103 8.59 7.17 1.75
C GLY A 103 7.95 5.79 1.72
N MET A 104 7.12 5.54 0.70
CA MET A 104 6.31 4.34 0.51
C MET A 104 7.09 3.18 -0.14
N ASN A 105 8.27 2.87 0.39
CA ASN A 105 9.12 1.79 -0.08
C ASN A 105 9.17 0.68 0.99
N PHE A 106 8.65 -0.50 0.65
CA PHE A 106 8.59 -1.67 1.54
C PHE A 106 9.49 -2.79 1.00
N SER A 107 10.22 -3.49 1.88
CA SER A 107 10.93 -4.72 1.54
C SER A 107 10.51 -5.86 2.47
N ILE A 108 10.67 -7.09 1.98
CA ILE A 108 10.50 -8.32 2.76
C ILE A 108 11.74 -9.16 2.50
N GLU A 109 12.50 -9.42 3.54
CA GLU A 109 13.68 -10.27 3.48
C GLU A 109 13.27 -11.71 3.83
N MET A 110 13.67 -12.68 2.99
CA MET A 110 13.50 -14.11 3.24
C MET A 110 14.80 -14.83 2.91
N GLU A 111 15.12 -15.89 3.67
CA GLU A 111 16.29 -16.73 3.42
C GLU A 111 16.23 -17.37 2.03
N THR A 112 17.34 -17.82 1.45
CA THR A 112 17.39 -18.36 0.07
C THR A 112 16.51 -19.61 -0.12
N GLY A 113 15.28 -19.38 -0.60
CA GLY A 113 14.41 -20.38 -1.26
C GLY A 113 13.93 -21.54 -0.38
N THR A 114 12.91 -21.40 0.48
CA THR A 114 11.91 -20.34 0.71
C THR A 114 11.13 -19.84 -0.53
N CYS A 115 11.44 -18.65 -1.04
CA CYS A 115 10.72 -17.98 -2.11
C CYS A 115 10.91 -18.71 -3.44
N PHE A 116 9.97 -19.61 -3.77
CA PHE A 116 9.94 -20.30 -5.05
C PHE A 116 8.91 -19.64 -5.97
N MET A 117 9.36 -18.64 -6.72
CA MET A 117 8.62 -18.17 -7.88
C MET A 117 8.75 -19.22 -8.99
N SER A 118 7.75 -20.07 -9.17
CA SER A 118 7.60 -20.77 -10.44
C SER A 118 7.30 -19.72 -11.50
N ARG A 119 8.18 -19.62 -12.50
CA ARG A 119 7.81 -19.05 -13.80
C ARG A 119 6.96 -20.05 -14.58
#